data_AF-A0A2H0S4E2-F1
#
_entry.id   AF-A0A2H0S4E2-F1
#
_cell.length_a   1.000
_cell.length_b   1.000
_cell.length_c   1.000
_cell.angle_alpha   90.00
_cell.angle_beta   90.00
_cell.angle_gamma   90.00
#
_symmetry.space_group_name_H-M   'P 1'
#
loop_
_entity.id
_entity.type
_entity.pdbx_description
1 polymer ?
#
loop_
_entity_poly.entity_id
_entity_poly.type
_entity_poly.pdbx_seq_one_letter_code
_entity_poly.pdbx_strand_id
1 'polypeptide(L)'
;MSSQRARDDDGRWYITEDSYRKLTLAKGSIVYCGDVVATGVTLESGLEALTQAIVKSGGSIRYFVFFTIGCHKTEKIFEKYYKIWKETFDDFEGIDVYYIEGKFHLADSKTPVSIKLQGTDLLRRDSLLMPEFINAMNRDLAAALERCTIYDAGSRAFDVNEYTEDVVEYWQQVLELAHGGMTAEQYLEERFPECSESLRLIAKEADLKDICAQRISLLS
;
A
#
# COMPACT_ATOMS: atom_id res chain seq x y z
N MET A 1 16.52 -0.50 1.14
CA MET A 1 18.00 -0.52 1.05
C MET A 1 18.35 -1.51 -0.06
N SER A 2 18.66 -1.09 -1.30
CA SER A 2 18.89 -1.98 -2.46
C SER A 2 20.28 -1.83 -3.13
N SER A 3 20.98 -2.98 -3.34
CA SER A 3 22.37 -3.21 -3.81
C SER A 3 22.42 -4.19 -5.00
N GLN A 4 23.04 -3.86 -6.12
CA GLN A 4 23.11 -4.56 -7.39
C GLN A 4 24.43 -4.12 -8.04
N ARG A 5 25.00 -4.95 -8.91
CA ARG A 5 26.20 -4.66 -9.71
C ARG A 5 26.00 -5.25 -11.10
N ALA A 6 26.39 -4.56 -12.17
CA ALA A 6 26.39 -5.12 -13.53
C ALA A 6 27.80 -5.19 -14.12
N ARG A 7 27.89 -5.85 -15.28
CA ARG A 7 29.13 -6.10 -16.01
C ARG A 7 29.11 -5.36 -17.33
N ASP A 8 30.23 -4.75 -17.69
CA ASP A 8 30.40 -4.17 -19.02
C ASP A 8 30.82 -5.24 -20.03
N ASP A 9 30.77 -4.87 -21.30
CA ASP A 9 31.13 -5.74 -22.43
C ASP A 9 32.62 -6.17 -22.39
N ASP A 10 33.44 -5.49 -21.58
CA ASP A 10 34.87 -5.78 -21.34
C ASP A 10 35.11 -6.69 -20.11
N GLY A 11 34.04 -7.17 -19.47
CA GLY A 11 34.07 -8.14 -18.36
C GLY A 11 34.34 -7.55 -16.97
N ARG A 12 34.34 -6.23 -16.80
CA ARG A 12 34.57 -5.52 -15.52
C ARG A 12 33.26 -5.36 -14.75
N TRP A 13 33.36 -5.44 -13.42
CA TRP A 13 32.23 -5.25 -12.52
C TRP A 13 32.04 -3.78 -12.15
N TYR A 14 30.81 -3.28 -12.20
CA TYR A 14 30.37 -1.97 -11.71
C TYR A 14 29.06 -2.12 -10.90
N ILE A 15 28.67 -1.14 -10.09
CA ILE A 15 27.52 -1.23 -9.18
C ILE A 15 26.21 -0.75 -9.87
N THR A 16 25.11 -1.53 -9.82
CA THR A 16 23.74 -1.23 -10.31
C THR A 16 22.69 -0.95 -9.23
N GLU A 17 23.03 -1.12 -7.95
CA GLU A 17 22.25 -1.10 -6.69
C GLU A 17 23.33 -0.81 -5.61
N ASP A 18 23.20 0.05 -4.60
CA ASP A 18 23.94 -0.18 -3.33
C ASP A 18 23.14 0.09 -2.05
N SER A 19 22.58 -0.98 -1.46
CA SER A 19 21.68 -0.97 -0.30
C SER A 19 22.33 -0.43 0.94
N TYR A 20 23.64 -0.42 0.88
CA TYR A 20 24.47 -0.50 2.03
C TYR A 20 24.37 0.81 2.79
N ARG A 21 23.71 0.78 3.95
CA ARG A 21 23.81 1.88 4.91
C ARG A 21 24.42 1.44 6.23
N LYS A 22 25.40 2.26 6.63
CA LYS A 22 25.78 2.49 8.02
C LYS A 22 24.89 3.58 8.58
N LEU A 23 23.92 3.17 9.39
CA LEU A 23 23.15 4.08 10.24
C LEU A 23 23.95 4.31 11.53
N THR A 24 23.98 5.54 12.01
CA THR A 24 24.50 5.88 13.33
C THR A 24 23.52 6.87 13.93
N LEU A 25 22.73 6.39 14.90
CA LEU A 25 21.83 7.24 15.66
C LEU A 25 22.48 7.56 17.01
N ALA A 26 22.34 8.81 17.45
CA ALA A 26 22.69 9.18 18.81
C ALA A 26 21.68 8.53 19.79
N LYS A 27 22.04 8.47 21.07
CA LYS A 27 21.08 8.12 22.12
C LYS A 27 19.97 9.16 22.20
N GLY A 28 18.77 8.76 22.56
CA GLY A 28 17.63 9.68 22.68
C GLY A 28 16.98 10.05 21.36
N SER A 29 17.30 9.37 20.25
CA SER A 29 16.84 9.77 18.92
C SER A 29 15.34 9.55 18.73
N ILE A 30 14.69 10.50 18.06
CA ILE A 30 13.33 10.32 17.53
C ILE A 30 13.47 9.95 16.06
N VAL A 31 12.84 8.84 15.66
CA VAL A 31 12.89 8.34 14.28
C VAL A 31 11.54 8.57 13.62
N TYR A 32 11.56 9.27 12.48
CA TYR A 32 10.40 9.43 11.60
C TYR A 32 10.59 8.54 10.39
N CYS A 33 9.57 7.75 10.07
CA CYS A 33 9.59 6.82 8.93
C CYS A 33 8.20 6.74 8.30
N GLY A 34 8.13 6.30 7.06
CA GLY A 34 6.85 5.93 6.45
C GLY A 34 7.02 4.89 5.37
N ASP A 35 6.00 4.05 5.22
CA ASP A 35 5.94 3.00 4.20
C ASP A 35 4.48 2.65 3.90
N VAL A 36 4.25 2.06 2.73
CA VAL A 36 2.97 1.45 2.39
C VAL A 36 2.97 0.02 2.91
N VAL A 37 1.96 -0.35 3.69
CA VAL A 37 1.96 -1.62 4.42
C VAL A 37 0.77 -2.48 4.03
N ALA A 38 1.03 -3.45 3.14
CA ALA A 38 0.15 -4.59 2.88
C ALA A 38 0.56 -5.78 3.76
N THR A 39 1.44 -6.67 3.28
CA THR A 39 1.90 -7.85 4.04
C THR A 39 2.72 -7.50 5.28
N GLY A 40 3.43 -6.36 5.24
CA GLY A 40 4.33 -5.91 6.30
C GLY A 40 5.72 -6.55 6.30
N VAL A 41 6.03 -7.41 5.31
CA VAL A 41 7.34 -8.08 5.20
C VAL A 41 8.49 -7.06 5.12
N THR A 42 8.37 -6.05 4.27
CA THR A 42 9.39 -5.01 4.10
C THR A 42 9.57 -4.17 5.37
N LEU A 43 8.46 -3.79 6.02
CA LEU A 43 8.49 -3.06 7.27
C LEU A 43 9.21 -3.85 8.37
N GLU A 44 8.82 -5.12 8.57
CA GLU A 44 9.41 -5.96 9.61
C GLU A 44 10.91 -6.17 9.40
N SER A 45 11.34 -6.44 8.16
CA SER A 45 12.75 -6.56 7.81
C SER A 45 13.52 -5.24 8.00
N GLY A 46 12.91 -4.11 7.62
CA GLY A 46 13.49 -2.78 7.80
C GLY A 46 13.69 -2.41 9.26
N LEU A 47 12.70 -2.70 10.12
CA LEU A 47 12.77 -2.47 11.56
C LEU A 47 13.82 -3.36 12.23
N GLU A 48 13.98 -4.60 11.78
CA GLU A 48 15.01 -5.51 12.29
C GLU A 48 16.40 -4.94 11.99
N ALA A 49 16.64 -4.60 10.72
CA ALA A 49 17.91 -4.03 10.27
C ALA A 49 18.22 -2.70 10.97
N LEU A 50 17.20 -1.84 11.15
CA LEU A 50 17.32 -0.58 11.89
C LEU A 50 17.74 -0.84 13.34
N THR A 51 17.04 -1.74 14.04
CA THR A 51 17.32 -2.08 15.44
C THR A 51 18.75 -2.55 15.61
N GLN A 52 19.17 -3.51 14.77
CA GLN A 52 20.53 -4.06 14.80
C GLN A 52 21.59 -2.97 14.54
N ALA A 53 21.35 -2.07 13.59
CA ALA A 53 22.29 -1.00 13.28
C ALA A 53 22.47 -0.02 14.45
N ILE A 54 21.38 0.33 15.14
CA ILE A 54 21.39 1.27 16.27
C ILE A 54 22.09 0.66 17.48
N VAL A 55 21.76 -0.60 17.81
CA VAL A 55 22.42 -1.33 18.90
C VAL A 55 23.93 -1.43 18.63
N LYS A 56 24.32 -1.76 17.40
CA LYS A 56 25.73 -1.85 17.01
C LYS A 56 26.47 -0.51 17.11
N SER A 57 25.80 0.62 16.91
CA SER A 57 26.39 1.95 17.05
C SER A 57 26.33 2.51 18.47
N GLY A 58 25.74 1.79 19.44
CA GLY A 58 25.55 2.27 20.82
C GLY A 58 24.52 3.41 20.94
N GLY A 59 23.64 3.55 19.94
CA GLY A 59 22.55 4.51 19.94
C GLY A 59 21.30 3.98 20.63
N SER A 60 20.23 4.78 20.62
CA SER A 60 18.91 4.35 21.08
C SER A 60 17.79 5.09 20.35
N ILE A 61 16.61 4.47 20.30
CA ILE A 61 15.38 5.11 19.86
C ILE A 61 14.63 5.49 21.13
N ARG A 62 14.38 6.79 21.32
CA ARG A 62 13.49 7.30 22.35
C ARG A 62 12.04 7.27 21.89
N TYR A 63 11.78 7.65 20.65
CA TYR A 63 10.42 7.66 20.10
C TYR A 63 10.42 7.29 18.62
N PHE A 64 9.41 6.56 18.17
CA PHE A 64 9.26 6.21 16.76
C PHE A 64 7.92 6.74 16.22
N VAL A 65 7.97 7.47 15.11
CA VAL A 65 6.79 8.03 14.46
C VAL A 65 6.70 7.45 13.05
N PHE A 66 5.60 6.76 12.76
CA PHE A 66 5.40 6.07 11.51
C PHE A 66 4.18 6.58 10.75
N PHE A 67 4.36 6.90 9.47
CA PHE A 67 3.27 7.28 8.57
C PHE A 67 3.00 6.14 7.59
N THR A 68 1.73 5.82 7.33
CA THR A 68 1.41 4.70 6.44
C THR A 68 0.13 4.90 5.65
N ILE A 69 0.16 4.43 4.41
CA ILE A 69 -1.05 3.94 3.73
C ILE A 69 -1.02 2.44 3.97
N GLY A 70 -1.92 1.92 4.80
CA GLY A 70 -1.74 0.54 5.26
C GLY A 70 -2.94 -0.04 5.99
N CYS A 71 -2.71 -1.17 6.63
CA CYS A 71 -3.75 -1.98 7.25
C CYS A 71 -3.35 -2.47 8.65
N HIS A 72 -4.17 -3.34 9.24
CA HIS A 72 -3.95 -3.96 10.55
C HIS A 72 -2.59 -4.68 10.72
N LYS A 73 -1.89 -5.03 9.63
CA LYS A 73 -0.55 -5.64 9.71
C LYS A 73 0.48 -4.68 10.32
N THR A 74 0.34 -3.37 10.08
CA THR A 74 1.21 -2.33 10.65
C THR A 74 1.21 -2.39 12.17
N GLU A 75 0.02 -2.40 12.78
CA GLU A 75 -0.15 -2.49 14.23
C GLU A 75 0.47 -3.75 14.81
N LYS A 76 0.20 -4.92 14.20
CA LYS A 76 0.75 -6.19 14.67
C LYS A 76 2.29 -6.18 14.71
N ILE A 77 2.93 -5.55 13.72
CA ILE A 77 4.39 -5.41 13.67
C ILE A 77 4.87 -4.45 14.75
N PHE A 78 4.23 -3.29 14.91
CA PHE A 78 4.64 -2.33 15.94
C PHE A 78 4.36 -2.78 17.37
N GLU A 79 3.33 -3.58 17.63
CA GLU A 79 3.15 -4.23 18.94
C GLU A 79 4.31 -5.14 19.30
N LYS A 80 4.85 -5.87 18.31
CA LYS A 80 6.07 -6.68 18.47
C LYS A 80 7.28 -5.78 18.75
N TYR A 81 7.52 -4.77 17.91
CA TYR A 81 8.70 -3.90 18.06
C TYR A 81 8.65 -2.99 19.28
N TYR A 82 7.46 -2.61 19.74
CA TYR A 82 7.30 -1.90 21.00
C TYR A 82 7.87 -2.71 22.17
N LYS A 83 7.59 -4.02 22.23
CA LYS A 83 8.15 -4.91 23.27
C LYS A 83 9.67 -5.02 23.14
N ILE A 84 10.16 -5.25 21.91
CA ILE A 84 11.59 -5.36 21.63
C ILE A 84 12.32 -4.09 22.05
N TRP A 85 11.87 -2.92 21.62
CA TRP A 85 12.55 -1.65 21.90
C TRP A 85 12.44 -1.22 23.35
N LYS A 86 11.33 -1.54 24.03
CA LYS A 86 11.20 -1.32 25.47
C LYS A 86 12.20 -2.14 26.29
N GLU A 87 12.58 -3.32 25.82
CA GLU A 87 13.63 -4.14 26.46
C GLU A 87 15.05 -3.76 26.00
N THR A 88 15.19 -3.16 24.81
CA THR A 88 16.48 -2.87 24.18
C THR A 88 17.02 -1.47 24.51
N PHE A 89 16.14 -0.47 24.67
CA PHE A 89 16.51 0.93 24.81
C PHE A 89 15.88 1.50 26.10
N ASP A 90 16.71 1.81 27.10
CA ASP A 90 16.28 2.30 28.42
C ASP A 90 15.46 3.61 28.36
N ASP A 91 15.69 4.41 27.32
CA ASP A 91 15.03 5.69 27.08
C ASP A 91 13.84 5.59 26.12
N PHE A 92 13.37 4.39 25.77
CA PHE A 92 12.24 4.23 24.86
C PHE A 92 10.89 4.62 25.51
N GLU A 93 10.19 5.54 24.87
CA GLU A 93 8.94 6.14 25.34
C GLU A 93 7.72 5.64 24.55
N GLY A 94 7.84 5.34 23.24
CA GLY A 94 6.69 4.85 22.48
C GLY A 94 6.81 4.83 20.95
N ILE A 95 5.71 4.43 20.32
CA ILE A 95 5.50 4.40 18.87
C ILE A 95 4.16 5.05 18.55
N ASP A 96 4.17 6.04 17.66
CA ASP A 96 2.96 6.59 17.05
C ASP A 96 2.82 6.10 15.61
N VAL A 97 1.62 5.66 15.24
CA VAL A 97 1.28 5.25 13.87
C VAL A 97 0.19 6.15 13.33
N TYR A 98 0.49 6.84 12.24
CA TYR A 98 -0.40 7.74 11.54
C TYR A 98 -0.80 7.12 10.21
N TYR A 99 -2.09 6.78 10.09
CA TYR A 99 -2.66 6.33 8.83
C TYR A 99 -3.02 7.54 7.96
N ILE A 100 -2.46 7.58 6.75
CA ILE A 100 -2.77 8.54 5.71
C ILE A 100 -3.99 8.00 4.95
N GLU A 101 -5.00 8.86 4.74
CA GLU A 101 -6.28 8.57 4.06
C GLU A 101 -7.20 7.56 4.78
N GLY A 102 -6.65 6.55 5.44
CA GLY A 102 -7.40 5.58 6.21
C GLY A 102 -6.58 4.37 6.62
N LYS A 103 -7.17 3.56 7.49
CA LYS A 103 -6.74 2.20 7.77
C LYS A 103 -7.54 1.27 6.86
N PHE A 104 -6.89 0.81 5.79
CA PHE A 104 -7.50 0.02 4.73
C PHE A 104 -7.65 -1.46 5.11
N HIS A 105 -8.65 -2.11 4.54
CA HIS A 105 -8.84 -3.55 4.64
C HIS A 105 -7.88 -4.26 3.69
N LEU A 106 -7.15 -5.25 4.19
CA LEU A 106 -6.25 -6.05 3.36
C LEU A 106 -7.04 -7.20 2.76
N ALA A 107 -7.07 -7.28 1.43
CA ALA A 107 -7.77 -8.34 0.73
C ALA A 107 -7.28 -9.74 1.16
N ASP A 108 -8.23 -10.61 1.47
CA ASP A 108 -8.00 -12.01 1.83
C ASP A 108 -9.02 -12.93 1.13
N SER A 109 -8.95 -14.24 1.41
CA SER A 109 -9.85 -15.23 0.81
C SER A 109 -11.32 -15.07 1.20
N LYS A 110 -11.63 -14.36 2.29
CA LYS A 110 -13.00 -14.14 2.80
C LYS A 110 -13.59 -12.82 2.34
N THR A 111 -12.77 -11.95 1.77
CA THR A 111 -13.18 -10.62 1.32
C THR A 111 -14.17 -10.75 0.16
N PRO A 112 -15.40 -10.21 0.27
CA PRO A 112 -16.50 -10.45 -0.68
C PRO A 112 -16.42 -9.51 -1.90
N VAL A 113 -15.33 -9.59 -2.65
CA VAL A 113 -15.13 -8.86 -3.92
C VAL A 113 -14.73 -9.82 -5.02
N SER A 114 -15.22 -9.54 -6.23
CA SER A 114 -15.05 -10.40 -7.40
C SER A 114 -13.61 -10.46 -7.89
N ILE A 115 -12.90 -9.32 -7.90
CA ILE A 115 -11.50 -9.21 -8.36
C ILE A 115 -10.63 -8.68 -7.20
N LYS A 116 -9.60 -9.45 -6.82
CA LYS A 116 -8.63 -9.09 -5.77
C LYS A 116 -7.33 -9.90 -5.84
N LEU A 117 -6.25 -9.27 -5.41
CA LEU A 117 -4.97 -9.89 -5.08
C LEU A 117 -4.82 -10.01 -3.56
N GLN A 118 -4.92 -11.24 -3.07
CA GLN A 118 -4.84 -11.52 -1.63
C GLN A 118 -3.47 -11.12 -1.07
N GLY A 119 -3.48 -10.51 0.11
CA GLY A 119 -2.27 -10.07 0.80
C GLY A 119 -1.60 -8.83 0.19
N THR A 120 -2.15 -8.26 -0.90
CA THR A 120 -1.57 -7.09 -1.57
C THR A 120 -2.56 -5.94 -1.64
N ASP A 121 -3.79 -6.19 -2.11
CA ASP A 121 -4.75 -5.11 -2.33
C ASP A 121 -5.23 -4.52 -0.99
N LEU A 122 -5.05 -3.21 -0.85
CA LEU A 122 -5.66 -2.37 0.19
C LEU A 122 -7.00 -1.84 -0.35
N LEU A 123 -8.09 -2.32 0.23
CA LEU A 123 -9.45 -2.05 -0.21
C LEU A 123 -10.07 -0.91 0.57
N ARG A 124 -11.02 -0.20 -0.06
CA ARG A 124 -11.82 0.87 0.55
C ARG A 124 -12.95 0.30 1.40
N ARG A 125 -13.58 -0.76 0.91
CA ARG A 125 -14.57 -1.55 1.64
C ARG A 125 -14.04 -2.00 3.01
N ASP A 126 -14.93 -2.01 4.02
CA ASP A 126 -14.66 -2.54 5.36
C ASP A 126 -13.46 -1.85 6.04
N SER A 127 -13.22 -0.58 5.70
CA SER A 127 -12.07 0.22 6.15
C SER A 127 -12.46 1.40 7.03
N LEU A 128 -11.51 1.88 7.82
CA LEU A 128 -11.66 3.14 8.54
C LEU A 128 -11.07 4.28 7.69
N LEU A 129 -11.93 4.97 6.94
CA LEU A 129 -11.54 6.00 5.98
C LEU A 129 -11.70 7.41 6.56
N MET A 130 -10.79 8.30 6.18
CA MET A 130 -10.91 9.73 6.48
C MET A 130 -12.03 10.37 5.65
N PRO A 131 -12.79 11.33 6.20
CA PRO A 131 -13.82 12.06 5.45
C PRO A 131 -13.30 12.72 4.16
N GLU A 132 -12.08 13.24 4.18
CA GLU A 132 -11.44 13.88 3.02
C GLU A 132 -11.19 12.87 1.89
N PHE A 133 -10.78 11.65 2.24
CA PHE A 133 -10.57 10.57 1.28
C PHE A 133 -11.89 10.10 0.67
N ILE A 134 -12.92 9.90 1.50
CA ILE A 134 -14.29 9.59 1.03
C ILE A 134 -14.76 10.66 0.05
N ASN A 135 -14.59 11.94 0.38
CA ASN A 135 -14.96 13.06 -0.48
C ASN A 135 -14.17 13.10 -1.79
N ALA A 136 -12.90 12.68 -1.80
CA ALA A 136 -12.11 12.58 -3.02
C ALA A 136 -12.62 11.44 -3.92
N MET A 137 -12.89 10.27 -3.35
CA MET A 137 -13.41 9.10 -4.09
C MET A 137 -14.82 9.34 -4.65
N ASN A 138 -15.63 10.16 -3.98
CA ASN A 138 -16.97 10.52 -4.47
C ASN A 138 -16.99 11.41 -5.73
N ARG A 139 -15.85 11.92 -6.18
CA ARG A 139 -15.77 12.81 -7.35
C ARG A 139 -15.55 12.07 -8.67
N ASP A 140 -15.09 10.83 -8.60
CA ASP A 140 -14.73 10.05 -9.78
C ASP A 140 -15.14 8.59 -9.57
N LEU A 141 -16.12 8.14 -10.34
CA LEU A 141 -16.62 6.77 -10.29
C LEU A 141 -15.51 5.77 -10.64
N ALA A 142 -14.68 6.03 -11.65
CA ALA A 142 -13.62 5.10 -12.03
C ALA A 142 -12.61 4.91 -10.88
N ALA A 143 -12.22 6.01 -10.22
CA ALA A 143 -11.34 5.96 -9.06
C ALA A 143 -11.93 5.17 -7.87
N ALA A 144 -13.25 5.26 -7.67
CA ALA A 144 -13.95 4.49 -6.64
C ALA A 144 -14.04 2.99 -6.95
N LEU A 145 -14.02 2.63 -8.24
CA LEU A 145 -14.09 1.24 -8.68
C LEU A 145 -12.72 0.53 -8.63
N GLU A 146 -11.60 1.26 -8.69
CA GLU A 146 -10.23 0.71 -8.71
C GLU A 146 -9.97 -0.44 -7.71
N ARG A 147 -9.17 -1.44 -8.14
CA ARG A 147 -8.85 -2.68 -7.41
C ARG A 147 -8.12 -2.46 -6.09
N CYS A 148 -7.28 -1.44 -6.01
CA CYS A 148 -6.54 -1.10 -4.81
C CYS A 148 -6.64 0.41 -4.59
N THR A 149 -6.46 0.86 -3.35
CA THR A 149 -6.26 2.28 -3.07
C THR A 149 -4.90 2.77 -3.59
N ILE A 150 -3.89 1.90 -3.57
CA ILE A 150 -2.53 2.21 -4.02
C ILE A 150 -1.92 1.02 -4.76
N TYR A 151 -1.56 1.23 -6.02
CA TYR A 151 -1.04 0.17 -6.90
C TYR A 151 0.48 0.03 -6.86
N ASP A 152 1.19 1.09 -6.47
CA ASP A 152 2.64 1.16 -6.53
C ASP A 152 3.24 1.30 -5.14
N ALA A 153 3.28 0.16 -4.44
CA ALA A 153 3.67 0.04 -3.04
C ALA A 153 4.76 -1.04 -2.84
N GLY A 154 5.60 -1.24 -3.86
CA GLY A 154 6.77 -2.12 -3.79
C GLY A 154 6.66 -3.47 -4.50
N SER A 155 5.49 -3.90 -4.98
CA SER A 155 5.38 -5.17 -5.74
C SER A 155 5.94 -5.10 -7.16
N ARG A 156 5.98 -3.90 -7.75
CA ARG A 156 6.33 -3.68 -9.18
C ARG A 156 7.69 -3.04 -9.39
N ALA A 157 8.48 -2.86 -8.33
CA ALA A 157 9.76 -2.15 -8.38
C ALA A 157 9.72 -0.80 -9.14
N PHE A 158 8.57 -0.12 -9.15
CA PHE A 158 8.31 1.11 -9.93
C PHE A 158 8.41 0.93 -11.47
N ASP A 159 8.24 -0.28 -11.99
CA ASP A 159 8.16 -0.53 -13.44
C ASP A 159 6.81 -0.03 -13.99
N VAL A 160 6.88 0.98 -14.84
CA VAL A 160 5.72 1.66 -15.42
C VAL A 160 4.97 0.75 -16.40
N ASN A 161 5.67 -0.13 -17.12
CA ASN A 161 5.03 -1.03 -18.08
C ASN A 161 4.26 -2.11 -17.33
N GLU A 162 4.89 -2.76 -16.34
CA GLU A 162 4.22 -3.74 -15.47
C GLU A 162 3.02 -3.11 -14.74
N TYR A 163 3.18 -1.86 -14.26
CA TYR A 163 2.07 -1.12 -13.69
C TYR A 163 0.90 -0.95 -14.65
N THR A 164 1.19 -0.55 -15.89
CA THR A 164 0.17 -0.23 -16.89
C THR A 164 -0.55 -1.49 -17.34
N GLU A 165 0.20 -2.57 -17.60
CA GLU A 165 -0.32 -3.89 -17.94
C GLU A 165 -1.26 -4.41 -16.84
N ASP A 166 -0.87 -4.31 -15.57
CA ASP A 166 -1.70 -4.74 -14.44
C ASP A 166 -3.03 -3.97 -14.33
N VAL A 167 -3.00 -2.65 -14.58
CA VAL A 167 -4.21 -1.83 -14.53
C VAL A 167 -5.11 -2.15 -15.73
N VAL A 168 -4.53 -2.34 -16.93
CA VAL A 168 -5.28 -2.75 -18.12
C VAL A 168 -5.90 -4.13 -17.92
N GLU A 169 -5.15 -5.11 -17.43
CA GLU A 169 -5.65 -6.46 -17.13
C GLU A 169 -6.79 -6.40 -16.10
N TYR A 170 -6.64 -5.59 -15.06
CA TYR A 170 -7.71 -5.36 -14.09
C TYR A 170 -9.00 -4.87 -14.78
N TRP A 171 -8.93 -3.80 -15.58
CA TRP A 171 -10.12 -3.26 -16.25
C TRP A 171 -10.68 -4.21 -17.32
N GLN A 172 -9.87 -5.08 -17.92
CA GLN A 172 -10.35 -6.16 -18.79
C GLN A 172 -11.16 -7.19 -18.00
N GLN A 173 -10.73 -7.60 -16.80
CA GLN A 173 -11.51 -8.49 -15.94
C GLN A 173 -12.83 -7.83 -15.49
N VAL A 174 -12.84 -6.53 -15.21
CA VAL A 174 -14.09 -5.80 -14.91
C VAL A 174 -15.02 -5.79 -16.12
N LEU A 175 -14.49 -5.61 -17.34
CA LEU A 175 -15.26 -5.66 -18.57
C LEU A 175 -15.90 -7.04 -18.79
N GLU A 176 -15.20 -8.13 -18.45
CA GLU A 176 -15.76 -9.48 -18.50
C GLU A 176 -16.93 -9.66 -17.53
N LEU A 177 -16.81 -9.15 -16.30
CA LEU A 177 -17.93 -9.13 -15.34
C LEU A 177 -19.11 -8.32 -15.89
N ALA A 178 -18.85 -7.17 -16.53
CA ALA A 178 -19.88 -6.34 -17.14
C ALA A 178 -20.60 -7.05 -18.31
N HIS A 179 -19.88 -7.82 -19.12
CA HIS A 179 -20.49 -8.70 -20.12
C HIS A 179 -21.33 -9.82 -19.49
N GLY A 180 -20.93 -10.31 -18.32
CA GLY A 180 -21.68 -11.27 -17.51
C GLY A 180 -22.91 -10.70 -16.78
N GLY A 181 -23.15 -9.38 -16.88
CA GLY A 181 -24.32 -8.72 -16.29
C GLY A 181 -24.06 -7.94 -15.00
N MET A 182 -22.81 -7.82 -14.55
CA MET A 182 -22.44 -6.92 -13.44
C MET A 182 -22.73 -5.47 -13.82
N THR A 183 -23.48 -4.75 -13.00
CA THR A 183 -23.74 -3.31 -13.18
C THR A 183 -22.69 -2.46 -12.47
N ALA A 184 -22.55 -1.18 -12.86
CA ALA A 184 -21.65 -0.26 -12.18
C ALA A 184 -22.08 -0.02 -10.72
N GLU A 185 -23.38 0.00 -10.42
CA GLU A 185 -23.88 0.05 -9.03
C GLU A 185 -23.47 -1.17 -8.20
N GLN A 186 -23.67 -2.39 -8.73
CA GLN A 186 -23.30 -3.62 -8.04
C GLN A 186 -21.80 -3.68 -7.79
N TYR A 187 -21.00 -3.30 -8.79
CA TYR A 187 -19.56 -3.28 -8.66
C TYR A 187 -19.12 -2.20 -7.65
N LEU A 188 -19.71 -1.01 -7.67
CA LEU A 188 -19.44 0.03 -6.67
C LEU A 188 -19.71 -0.46 -5.24
N GLU A 189 -20.78 -1.22 -5.01
CA GLU A 189 -21.09 -1.81 -3.70
C GLU A 189 -20.06 -2.85 -3.25
N GLU A 190 -19.47 -3.62 -4.17
CA GLU A 190 -18.33 -4.49 -3.86
C GLU A 190 -17.09 -3.67 -3.44
N ARG A 191 -16.83 -2.55 -4.13
CA ARG A 191 -15.55 -1.82 -4.01
C ARG A 191 -15.55 -0.76 -2.91
N PHE A 192 -16.63 0.00 -2.79
CA PHE A 192 -16.75 1.16 -1.90
C PHE A 192 -18.20 1.39 -1.42
N PRO A 193 -18.72 0.51 -0.54
CA PRO A 193 -20.10 0.59 -0.05
C PRO A 193 -20.37 1.84 0.80
N GLU A 194 -19.34 2.47 1.38
CA GLU A 194 -19.47 3.71 2.17
C GLU A 194 -19.56 4.98 1.31
N CYS A 195 -19.69 4.84 -0.01
CA CYS A 195 -19.81 5.98 -0.93
C CYS A 195 -21.04 6.86 -0.67
N SER A 196 -21.01 8.07 -1.22
CA SER A 196 -22.13 9.01 -1.18
C SER A 196 -23.33 8.52 -1.99
N GLU A 197 -24.53 8.97 -1.62
CA GLU A 197 -25.75 8.73 -2.41
C GLU A 197 -25.62 9.28 -3.84
N SER A 198 -24.97 10.43 -4.01
CA SER A 198 -24.68 11.00 -5.33
C SER A 198 -23.83 10.07 -6.20
N LEU A 199 -22.79 9.45 -5.64
CA LEU A 199 -21.96 8.51 -6.41
C LEU A 199 -22.75 7.24 -6.78
N ARG A 200 -23.61 6.75 -5.88
CA ARG A 200 -24.50 5.62 -6.20
C ARG A 200 -25.47 5.94 -7.33
N LEU A 201 -26.03 7.16 -7.37
CA LEU A 201 -26.89 7.59 -8.48
C LEU A 201 -26.13 7.65 -9.81
N ILE A 202 -24.90 8.18 -9.80
CA ILE A 202 -24.03 8.17 -10.99
C ILE A 202 -23.77 6.73 -11.45
N ALA A 203 -23.48 5.81 -10.52
CA ALA A 203 -23.23 4.41 -10.84
C ALA A 203 -24.48 3.66 -11.38
N LYS A 204 -25.69 4.09 -11.04
CA LYS A 204 -26.94 3.54 -11.59
C LYS A 204 -27.15 3.91 -13.06
N GLU A 205 -26.72 5.11 -13.44
CA GLU A 205 -26.90 5.64 -14.80
C GLU A 205 -25.74 5.27 -15.72
N ALA A 206 -24.58 4.93 -15.15
CA ALA A 206 -23.39 4.58 -15.91
C ALA A 206 -23.42 3.15 -16.48
N ASP A 207 -22.97 2.99 -17.73
CA ASP A 207 -22.63 1.68 -18.28
C ASP A 207 -21.21 1.29 -17.85
N LEU A 208 -21.09 0.19 -17.09
CA LEU A 208 -19.79 -0.32 -16.64
C LEU A 208 -18.87 -0.66 -17.82
N LYS A 209 -19.41 -1.07 -18.97
CA LYS A 209 -18.62 -1.38 -20.17
C LYS A 209 -17.97 -0.14 -20.75
N ASP A 210 -18.70 0.98 -20.77
CA ASP A 210 -18.18 2.26 -21.26
C ASP A 210 -17.05 2.77 -20.36
N ILE A 211 -17.22 2.65 -19.04
CA ILE A 211 -16.14 2.98 -18.07
C ILE A 211 -14.91 2.12 -18.36
N CYS A 212 -15.05 0.80 -18.48
CA CYS A 212 -13.92 -0.10 -18.73
C CYS A 212 -13.23 0.23 -20.06
N ALA A 213 -13.99 0.45 -21.14
CA ALA A 213 -13.45 0.79 -22.45
C ALA A 213 -12.64 2.10 -22.42
N GLN A 214 -13.14 3.12 -21.73
CA GLN A 214 -12.41 4.38 -21.53
C GLN A 214 -11.11 4.16 -20.76
N ARG A 215 -11.13 3.38 -19.66
CA ARG A 215 -9.95 3.12 -18.84
C ARG A 215 -8.88 2.33 -19.57
N ILE A 216 -9.27 1.29 -20.31
CA ILE A 216 -8.35 0.49 -21.14
C ILE A 216 -7.73 1.37 -22.23
N SER A 217 -8.53 2.19 -22.92
CA SER A 217 -8.04 3.07 -23.99
C SER A 217 -7.11 4.19 -23.51
N LEU A 218 -7.24 4.64 -22.27
CA LEU A 218 -6.34 5.66 -21.70
C LEU A 218 -4.95 5.13 -21.35
N LEU A 219 -4.83 3.81 -21.20
CA LEU A 219 -3.65 3.11 -20.72
C LEU A 219 -2.98 2.24 -21.80
N SER A 220 -3.56 2.19 -23.00
CA SER A 220 -3.04 1.47 -24.18
C SER A 220 -2.41 2.45 -25.17
#